data_AF-A0A7J4MKD1-F1
#
_entry.id   AF-A0A7J4MKD1-F1
#
_cell.length_a   1.000
_cell.length_b   1.000
_cell.length_c   1.000
_cell.angle_alpha   90.00
_cell.angle_beta   90.00
_cell.angle_gamma   90.00
#
_symmetry.space_group_name_H-M   'P 1'
#
loop_
_entity.id
_entity.type
_entity.pdbx_description
1 polymer ?
#
loop_
_entity_poly.entity_id
_entity_poly.type
_entity_poly.pdbx_seq_one_letter_code
_entity_poly.pdbx_strand_id
1 'polypeptide(L)'
;MSPYWVMMGLILILTPIICWLFTLGREHTRTPLNTAFQVIHDKRYYLHALGYLFIIKWKSLTDDLNEPIKIKTGNWTDWIYSFEGDITLWVQQTFENAWLTE
;
A
#
# COMPACT_ATOMS: atom_id res chain seq x y z
N MET A 1 -4.58 -11.84 -2.55
CA MET A 1 -3.50 -10.92 -2.99
C MET A 1 -3.14 -10.04 -1.81
N SER A 2 -1.86 -9.73 -1.57
CA SER A 2 -1.52 -8.88 -0.41
C SER A 2 -2.12 -7.47 -0.58
N PRO A 3 -2.49 -6.78 0.52
CA PRO A 3 -3.03 -5.43 0.46
C PRO A 3 -2.15 -4.45 -0.34
N TYR A 4 -0.83 -4.63 -0.28
CA TYR A 4 0.14 -3.88 -1.06
C TYR A 4 -0.11 -3.99 -2.57
N TRP A 5 -0.27 -5.20 -3.09
CA TRP A 5 -0.49 -5.43 -4.52
C TRP A 5 -1.83 -4.87 -5.00
N VAL A 6 -2.87 -4.95 -4.15
CA VAL A 6 -4.19 -4.37 -4.44
C VAL A 6 -4.10 -2.84 -4.53
N MET A 7 -3.47 -2.19 -3.55
CA MET A 7 -3.31 -0.73 -3.53
C MET A 7 -2.43 -0.23 -4.67
N MET A 8 -1.31 -0.90 -4.95
CA MET A 8 -0.44 -0.54 -6.07
C MET A 8 -1.17 -0.66 -7.42
N GLY A 9 -1.95 -1.74 -7.60
CA GLY A 9 -2.77 -1.93 -8.79
C GLY A 9 -3.83 -0.83 -8.96
N LEU A 10 -4.53 -0.47 -7.87
CA LEU A 10 -5.50 0.62 -7.87
C LEU A 10 -4.85 1.95 -8.28
N ILE A 11 -3.70 2.30 -7.69
CA ILE A 11 -2.99 3.55 -8.02
C ILE A 11 -2.60 3.55 -9.50
N LEU A 12 -2.02 2.46 -10.00
CA LEU A 12 -1.51 2.39 -11.36
C LEU A 12 -2.63 2.50 -12.43
N ILE A 13 -3.80 1.92 -12.16
CA ILE A 13 -4.96 1.98 -13.06
C ILE A 13 -5.69 3.32 -12.94
N LEU A 14 -5.86 3.82 -11.72
CA LEU A 14 -6.67 5.02 -11.47
C LEU A 14 -5.94 6.31 -11.84
N THR A 15 -4.60 6.34 -11.72
CA THR A 15 -3.77 7.50 -12.06
C THR A 15 -3.99 8.00 -13.50
N PRO A 16 -3.87 7.18 -14.57
CA PRO A 16 -4.11 7.67 -15.93
C PRO A 16 -5.55 8.12 -16.14
N ILE A 17 -6.54 7.44 -15.53
CA ILE A 17 -7.96 7.81 -15.62
C ILE A 17 -8.20 9.20 -15.00
N ILE A 18 -7.67 9.43 -13.80
CA ILE A 18 -7.79 10.71 -13.10
C ILE A 18 -7.06 11.83 -13.86
N CYS A 19 -5.82 11.59 -14.29
CA CYS A 19 -5.06 12.57 -15.08
C CYS A 19 -5.78 12.93 -16.39
N TRP A 20 -6.41 11.96 -17.04
CA TRP A 20 -7.23 12.21 -18.23
C TRP A 20 -8.48 13.03 -17.90
N LEU A 21 -9.23 12.65 -16.87
CA LEU A 21 -10.43 13.36 -16.42
C LEU A 21 -10.12 14.82 -16.06
N PHE A 22 -9.03 15.10 -15.35
CA PHE A 22 -8.62 16.46 -14.99
C PHE A 22 -8.11 17.30 -16.16
N THR A 23 -7.75 16.67 -17.28
CA THR A 23 -7.25 17.37 -18.47
C THR A 23 -8.30 17.53 -19.57
N LEU A 24 -9.55 17.10 -19.37
CA LEU A 24 -10.64 17.22 -20.35
C LEU A 24 -10.81 18.65 -20.90
N GLY A 25 -10.70 19.68 -20.05
CA GLY A 25 -10.78 21.08 -20.46
C GLY A 25 -9.45 21.76 -20.77
N ARG A 26 -8.32 21.03 -20.69
CA ARG A 26 -6.95 21.57 -20.77
C ARG A 26 -6.03 20.64 -21.54
N GLU A 27 -6.44 20.28 -22.76
CA GLU A 27 -5.73 19.28 -23.55
C GLU A 27 -4.30 19.72 -23.91
N HIS A 28 -4.07 21.03 -24.07
CA HIS A 28 -2.77 21.61 -24.41
C HIS A 28 -1.69 21.39 -23.33
N THR A 29 -2.06 21.02 -22.10
CA THR A 29 -1.08 20.71 -21.03
C THR A 29 -0.63 19.26 -21.03
N ARG A 30 -1.23 18.40 -21.87
CA ARG A 30 -0.89 16.97 -21.95
C ARG A 30 0.44 16.80 -22.67
N THR A 31 1.34 16.00 -22.11
CA THR A 31 2.58 15.61 -22.79
C THR A 31 2.26 14.58 -23.87
N PRO A 32 2.57 14.84 -25.15
CA PRO A 32 2.36 13.86 -26.20
C PRO A 32 3.35 12.71 -26.05
N LEU A 33 2.88 11.47 -26.25
CA LEU A 33 3.62 10.24 -25.93
C LEU A 33 4.97 10.13 -26.67
N ASN A 34 5.06 10.67 -27.88
CA ASN A 34 6.31 10.70 -28.67
C ASN A 34 7.40 11.59 -28.06
N THR A 35 7.04 12.56 -27.22
CA THR A 35 8.00 13.45 -26.53
C THR A 35 8.23 13.06 -25.07
N ALA A 36 7.55 12.02 -24.57
CA ALA A 36 7.60 11.65 -23.15
C ALA A 36 9.03 11.40 -22.66
N PHE A 37 9.85 10.68 -23.44
CA PHE A 37 11.25 10.42 -23.10
C PHE A 37 12.09 11.70 -23.04
N GLN A 38 11.87 12.63 -23.97
CA GLN A 38 12.56 13.91 -23.98
C GLN A 38 12.23 14.71 -22.72
N VAL A 39 10.93 14.77 -22.35
CA VAL A 39 10.51 15.46 -21.12
C VAL A 39 11.11 14.81 -19.87
N ILE A 40 11.18 13.48 -19.81
CA ILE A 40 11.82 12.74 -18.69
C ILE A 40 13.30 13.12 -18.56
N HIS A 41 14.01 13.23 -19.68
CA HIS A 41 15.42 13.62 -19.68
C HIS A 41 15.60 15.09 -19.30
N ASP A 42 14.86 16.00 -19.95
CA ASP A 42 14.97 17.45 -19.76
C ASP A 42 14.61 17.88 -18.34
N LYS A 43 13.59 17.26 -17.76
CA LYS A 43 13.16 17.51 -16.37
C LYS A 43 13.89 16.64 -15.35
N ARG A 44 14.80 15.77 -15.81
CA ARG A 44 15.60 14.87 -14.98
C ARG A 44 14.77 13.99 -14.05
N TYR A 45 13.60 13.53 -14.51
CA TYR A 45 12.71 12.67 -13.71
C TYR A 45 13.36 11.33 -13.34
N TYR A 46 14.42 10.93 -14.04
CA TYR A 46 15.24 9.77 -13.66
C TYR A 46 15.87 9.93 -12.27
N LEU A 47 16.23 11.14 -11.83
CA LEU A 47 16.74 11.37 -10.47
C LEU A 47 15.66 11.13 -9.42
N HIS A 48 14.42 11.54 -9.72
CA HIS A 48 13.28 11.32 -8.85
C HIS A 48 12.93 9.84 -8.74
N ALA A 49 12.92 9.12 -9.87
CA ALA A 49 12.73 7.68 -9.91
C ALA A 49 13.83 6.94 -9.12
N LEU A 50 15.10 7.34 -9.28
CA LEU A 50 16.22 6.78 -8.52
C LEU A 50 16.06 7.05 -7.02
N GLY A 51 15.65 8.26 -6.63
CA GLY A 51 15.33 8.60 -5.25
C GLY A 51 14.28 7.66 -4.65
N TYR A 52 13.18 7.39 -5.37
CA TYR A 52 12.18 6.42 -4.92
C TYR A 52 12.73 4.99 -4.80
N LEU A 53 13.53 4.54 -5.78
CA LEU A 53 14.16 3.21 -5.70
C LEU A 53 15.06 3.09 -4.47
N PHE A 54 15.83 4.14 -4.16
CA PHE A 54 16.65 4.19 -2.96
C PHE A 54 15.79 4.12 -1.69
N ILE A 55 14.73 4.93 -1.61
CA ILE A 55 13.80 4.93 -0.47
C ILE A 55 13.16 3.55 -0.27
N ILE A 56 12.70 2.90 -1.34
CA ILE A 56 12.06 1.57 -1.26
C ILE A 56 13.05 0.54 -0.72
N LYS A 57 14.30 0.54 -1.22
CA LYS A 57 15.33 -0.38 -0.75
C LYS A 57 15.72 -0.11 0.71
N TRP A 58 15.89 1.17 1.06
CA TRP A 58 16.16 1.58 2.43
C TRP A 58 15.02 1.20 3.39
N LYS A 59 13.78 1.41 2.95
CA LYS A 59 12.59 1.03 3.70
C LYS A 59 12.53 -0.48 3.91
N SER A 60 12.76 -1.28 2.88
CA SER A 60 12.82 -2.75 3.03
C SER A 60 13.86 -3.17 4.06
N LEU A 61 15.07 -2.63 3.99
CA LEU A 61 16.14 -2.97 4.95
C LEU A 61 15.77 -2.58 6.38
N THR A 62 15.21 -1.38 6.56
CA THR A 62 14.81 -0.90 7.89
C THR A 62 13.60 -1.65 8.43
N ASP A 63 12.64 -2.03 7.59
CA ASP A 63 11.51 -2.87 7.98
C ASP A 63 11.97 -4.28 8.39
N ASP A 64 12.92 -4.89 7.67
CA ASP A 64 13.51 -6.20 8.02
C ASP A 64 14.19 -6.19 9.39
N LEU A 65 14.79 -5.06 9.78
CA LEU A 65 15.38 -4.88 11.11
C LEU A 65 14.33 -4.54 12.17
N ASN A 66 13.31 -3.77 11.82
CA ASN A 66 12.32 -3.25 12.76
C ASN A 66 11.24 -4.28 13.12
N GLU A 67 10.80 -5.13 12.19
CA GLU A 67 9.75 -6.10 12.48
C GLU A 67 10.11 -7.11 13.59
N PRO A 68 11.32 -7.69 13.63
CA PRO A 68 11.73 -8.55 14.75
C PRO A 68 11.73 -7.82 16.09
N ILE A 69 12.04 -6.52 16.11
CA ILE A 69 12.02 -5.69 17.31
C ILE A 69 10.58 -5.44 17.76
N LYS A 70 9.68 -5.12 16.82
CA LYS A 70 8.26 -4.91 17.07
C LYS A 70 7.60 -6.14 17.68
N ILE A 71 7.92 -7.34 17.19
CA ILE A 71 7.40 -8.60 17.74
C ILE A 71 7.85 -8.79 19.20
N LYS A 72 9.10 -8.45 19.54
CA LYS A 72 9.64 -8.63 20.89
C LYS A 72 9.15 -7.58 21.89
N THR A 73 8.89 -6.37 21.43
CA THR A 73 8.49 -5.24 22.29
C THR A 73 6.99 -5.14 22.49
N GLY A 74 6.21 -5.92 21.73
CA GLY A 74 4.76 -5.81 21.67
C GLY A 74 4.35 -4.62 20.81
N ASN A 75 3.71 -4.89 19.68
CA ASN A 75 3.26 -3.83 18.78
C ASN A 75 1.76 -3.55 19.00
N TRP A 76 1.36 -2.29 18.82
CA TRP A 76 -0.03 -1.84 19.03
C TRP A 76 -1.04 -2.62 18.18
N THR A 77 -0.67 -2.94 16.94
CA THR A 77 -1.52 -3.67 16.01
C THR A 77 -1.82 -5.09 16.50
N ASP A 78 -0.82 -5.81 16.98
CA ASP A 78 -0.96 -7.15 17.54
C ASP A 78 -1.83 -7.11 18.80
N TRP A 79 -1.71 -6.06 19.62
CA TRP A 79 -2.55 -5.87 20.80
C TRP A 79 -4.03 -5.68 20.44
N ILE A 80 -4.33 -4.82 19.45
CA ILE A 80 -5.69 -4.64 18.93
C ILE A 80 -6.21 -5.96 18.35
N TYR A 81 -5.43 -6.65 17.52
CA TYR A 81 -5.84 -7.93 16.93
C TYR A 81 -6.11 -9.00 17.98
N SER A 82 -5.29 -9.09 19.03
CA SER A 82 -5.53 -10.00 20.16
C SER A 82 -6.84 -9.63 20.87
N PHE A 83 -7.07 -8.35 21.14
CA PHE A 83 -8.28 -7.89 21.81
C PHE A 83 -9.55 -8.16 20.98
N GLU A 84 -9.53 -7.86 19.68
CA GLU A 84 -10.63 -8.17 18.76
C GLU A 84 -10.85 -9.69 18.64
N GLY A 85 -9.77 -10.47 18.62
CA GLY A 85 -9.80 -11.94 18.61
C GLY A 85 -10.42 -12.51 19.89
N ASP A 86 -10.03 -12.01 21.05
CA ASP A 86 -10.52 -12.45 22.35
C ASP A 86 -12.02 -12.14 22.52
N ILE A 87 -12.47 -10.96 22.07
CA ILE A 87 -13.90 -10.62 22.05
C ILE A 87 -14.66 -11.56 21.11
N THR A 88 -14.12 -11.81 19.91
CA THR A 88 -14.77 -12.70 18.93
C THR A 88 -14.90 -14.11 19.48
N LEU A 89 -13.84 -14.63 20.11
CA LEU A 89 -13.83 -15.94 20.77
C LEU A 89 -14.84 -15.98 21.92
N TRP A 90 -14.89 -14.94 22.75
CA TRP A 90 -15.86 -14.85 23.85
C TRP A 90 -17.31 -14.91 23.33
N VAL A 91 -17.63 -14.19 22.25
CA VAL A 91 -18.96 -14.27 21.62
C VAL A 91 -19.22 -15.69 21.12
N GLN A 92 -18.27 -16.30 20.42
CA GLN A 92 -18.41 -17.66 19.90
C GLN A 92 -18.69 -18.67 21.02
N GLN A 93 -17.94 -18.61 22.12
CA GLN A 93 -18.10 -19.48 23.28
C GLN A 93 -19.41 -19.21 24.04
N THR A 94 -19.82 -17.95 24.14
CA THR A 94 -21.05 -17.57 24.86
C THR A 94 -22.31 -18.08 24.16
N PHE A 95 -22.28 -18.15 22.82
CA PHE A 95 -23.38 -18.67 22.00
C PHE A 95 -23.09 -20.07 21.45
N GLU A 96 -22.06 -20.73 21.97
CA GLU A 96 -21.72 -22.10 21.60
C GLU A 96 -22.83 -23.03 22.07
N ASN A 97 -23.47 -23.70 21.12
CA ASN A 97 -24.58 -24.59 21.40
C ASN A 97 -24.07 -26.03 21.33
N ALA A 98 -24.03 -26.72 22.47
CA ALA A 98 -23.52 -28.08 22.60
C ALA A 98 -24.16 -29.10 21.62
N TRP A 99 -25.34 -28.81 21.06
CA TRP A 99 -25.99 -29.66 20.04
C TRP A 99 -25.41 -29.52 18.63
N LEU A 100 -24.79 -28.39 18.30
CA LEU A 100 -24.24 -28.10 16.97
C LEU A 100 -22.72 -28.26 16.89
N THR A 101 -22.05 -28.39 18.04
CA THR A 101 -20.59 -28.52 18.15
C THR A 101 -20.10 -29.91 18.57
N GLU A 102 -20.98 -30.83 18.98
CA GLU A 102 -20.71 -32.29 19.10
C GLU A 102 -21.37 -33.08 17.95
#